data_AF-A0A2E3Y9P8-F1
#
_entry.id   AF-A0A2E3Y9P8-F1
#
_cell.length_a   1.000
_cell.length_b   1.000
_cell.length_c   1.000
_cell.angle_alpha   90.00
_cell.angle_beta   90.00
_cell.angle_gamma   90.00
#
_symmetry.space_group_name_H-M   'P 1'
#
loop_
_entity.id
_entity.type
_entity.pdbx_description
1 polymer ?
#
loop_
_entity_poly.entity_id
_entity_poly.type
_entity_poly.pdbx_seq_one_letter_code
_entity_poly.pdbx_strand_id
1 'polypeptide(L)'
;MQRLHLCGFTPEARSWLRRQDWRGNNVRELDVIVKRVVLQCDDEWVGVDDLRRATGESLPVGSHVEERVRMEEALHRCSGNIAATARELGLKRSTLFDRLRRHQIDLPRTSGKDP
;
A
#
# COMPACT_ATOMS: atom_id res chain seq x y z
N MET A 1 -20.20 -4.42 -9.01
CA MET A 1 -18.83 -4.78 -8.58
C MET A 1 -18.00 -5.06 -9.82
N GLN A 2 -17.29 -4.06 -10.36
CA GLN A 2 -16.38 -4.27 -11.48
C GLN A 2 -15.12 -4.97 -10.95
N ARG A 3 -14.74 -6.12 -11.53
CA ARG A 3 -13.42 -6.72 -11.30
C ARG A 3 -12.39 -5.75 -11.83
N LEU A 4 -11.71 -5.04 -10.94
CA LEU A 4 -10.57 -4.21 -11.33
C LEU A 4 -9.48 -5.11 -11.89
N HIS A 5 -8.87 -4.68 -12.99
CA HIS A 5 -7.72 -5.35 -13.55
C HIS A 5 -6.53 -5.04 -12.63
N LEU A 6 -6.08 -6.04 -11.87
CA LEU A 6 -4.90 -5.88 -11.04
C LEU A 6 -3.68 -5.69 -11.94
N CYS A 7 -3.07 -4.51 -11.83
CA CYS A 7 -1.84 -4.14 -12.52
C CYS A 7 -0.61 -4.80 -11.88
N GLY A 8 -0.69 -5.19 -10.59
CA GLY A 8 0.35 -5.96 -9.91
C GLY A 8 0.55 -5.55 -8.45
N PHE A 9 1.75 -5.81 -7.93
CA PHE A 9 2.15 -5.49 -6.56
C PHE A 9 3.05 -4.26 -6.53
N THR A 10 2.90 -3.43 -5.51
CA THR A 10 3.81 -2.31 -5.26
C THR A 10 5.22 -2.80 -4.94
N PRO A 11 6.29 -2.00 -5.16
CA PRO A 11 7.66 -2.39 -4.82
C PRO A 11 7.85 -2.87 -3.36
N GLU A 12 7.14 -2.23 -2.45
CA GLU A 12 7.11 -2.50 -1.01
C GLU A 12 6.41 -3.82 -0.73
N ALA A 13 5.27 -4.06 -1.39
CA ALA A 13 4.53 -5.32 -1.34
C ALA A 13 5.39 -6.49 -1.84
N ARG A 14 6.09 -6.30 -2.96
CA ARG A 14 7.06 -7.29 -3.49
C ARG A 14 8.20 -7.54 -2.51
N SER A 15 8.73 -6.48 -1.91
CA SER A 15 9.79 -6.60 -0.92
C SER A 15 9.30 -7.29 0.35
N TRP A 16 8.07 -7.05 0.77
CA TRP A 16 7.45 -7.74 1.90
C TRP A 16 7.27 -9.23 1.61
N LEU A 17 6.74 -9.60 0.43
CA LEU A 17 6.60 -10.99 -0.01
C LEU A 17 7.94 -11.74 -0.04
N ARG A 18 9.01 -11.07 -0.48
CA ARG A 18 10.38 -11.65 -0.49
C ARG A 18 10.98 -11.84 0.90
N ARG A 19 10.56 -11.07 1.89
CA ARG A 19 11.06 -11.16 3.27
C ARG A 19 10.33 -12.20 4.11
N GLN A 20 9.15 -12.64 3.68
CA GLN A 20 8.41 -13.65 4.43
C GLN A 20 9.15 -14.97 4.37
N ASP A 21 9.30 -15.60 5.54
CA ASP A 21 9.71 -16.99 5.63
C ASP A 21 8.49 -17.86 5.34
N TRP A 22 8.27 -18.13 4.05
CA TRP A 22 7.25 -19.06 3.59
C TRP A 22 7.57 -20.43 4.16
N ARG A 23 6.90 -20.81 5.27
CA ARG A 23 7.28 -21.97 6.09
C ARG A 23 7.52 -23.19 5.20
N GLY A 24 8.75 -23.71 5.24
CA GLY A 24 9.08 -25.02 4.69
C GLY A 24 8.79 -25.22 3.19
N ASN A 25 9.06 -24.23 2.34
CA ASN A 25 9.05 -24.36 0.87
C ASN A 25 7.65 -24.44 0.23
N ASN A 26 6.60 -23.91 0.86
CA ASN A 26 5.23 -24.09 0.38
C ASN A 26 4.70 -22.86 -0.37
N VAL A 27 4.94 -22.80 -1.68
CA VAL A 27 4.29 -21.85 -2.61
C VAL A 27 2.75 -21.84 -2.53
N ARG A 28 2.14 -22.85 -1.89
CA ARG A 28 0.70 -22.85 -1.58
C ARG A 28 0.28 -21.72 -0.64
N GLU A 29 1.13 -21.32 0.30
CA GLU A 29 0.80 -20.19 1.18
C GLU A 29 0.73 -18.89 0.38
N LEU A 30 1.70 -18.68 -0.52
CA LEU A 30 1.67 -17.56 -1.45
C LEU A 30 0.41 -17.59 -2.33
N ASP A 31 0.04 -18.75 -2.89
CA ASP A 31 -1.18 -18.89 -3.69
C ASP A 31 -2.46 -18.55 -2.92
N VAL A 32 -2.58 -19.01 -1.66
CA VAL A 32 -3.72 -18.66 -0.79
C VAL A 32 -3.78 -17.16 -0.53
N ILE A 33 -2.64 -16.52 -0.25
CA ILE A 33 -2.58 -15.09 0.02
C ILE A 33 -2.92 -14.28 -1.23
N VAL A 34 -2.34 -14.63 -2.38
CA VAL A 34 -2.63 -13.97 -3.65
C VAL A 34 -4.12 -14.10 -3.98
N LYS A 35 -4.72 -15.28 -3.84
CA LYS A 35 -6.17 -15.48 -4.05
C LYS A 35 -7.01 -14.61 -3.12
N ARG A 36 -6.67 -14.53 -1.83
CA ARG A 36 -7.38 -13.66 -0.87
C ARG A 36 -7.26 -12.19 -1.22
N VAL A 37 -6.06 -11.73 -1.57
CA VAL A 37 -5.82 -10.35 -1.97
C VAL A 37 -6.62 -10.01 -3.22
N VAL A 38 -6.60 -10.87 -4.25
CA VAL A 38 -7.33 -10.63 -5.50
C VAL A 38 -8.84 -10.49 -5.25
N LEU A 39 -9.39 -11.23 -4.28
CA LEU A 39 -10.80 -11.16 -3.91
C LEU A 39 -11.16 -9.91 -3.07
N GLN A 40 -10.18 -9.33 -2.37
CA GLN A 40 -10.39 -8.21 -1.43
C GLN A 40 -9.87 -6.87 -1.96
N CYS A 41 -9.16 -6.86 -3.08
CA CYS A 41 -8.51 -5.66 -3.59
C CYS A 41 -9.48 -4.81 -4.41
N ASP A 42 -9.85 -3.67 -3.84
CA ASP A 42 -10.70 -2.66 -4.48
C ASP A 42 -9.90 -1.64 -5.33
N ASP A 43 -8.65 -1.97 -5.67
CA ASP A 43 -7.72 -1.05 -6.35
C ASP A 43 -6.85 -1.82 -7.36
N GLU A 44 -6.29 -1.12 -8.36
CA GLU A 44 -5.44 -1.73 -9.41
C GLU A 44 -4.10 -2.28 -8.87
N TRP A 45 -3.63 -1.79 -7.72
CA TRP A 45 -2.33 -2.15 -7.15
C TRP A 45 -2.47 -2.74 -5.75
N VAL A 46 -1.82 -3.88 -5.53
CA VAL A 46 -1.75 -4.53 -4.22
C VAL A 46 -0.63 -3.93 -3.39
N GLY A 47 -0.98 -3.39 -2.22
CA GLY A 47 -0.04 -2.86 -1.23
C GLY A 47 0.33 -3.86 -0.14
N VAL A 48 1.28 -3.46 0.72
CA VAL A 48 1.70 -4.27 1.89
C VAL A 48 0.54 -4.49 2.87
N ASP A 49 -0.36 -3.52 3.01
CA ASP A 49 -1.50 -3.64 3.93
C ASP A 49 -2.52 -4.68 3.47
N ASP A 50 -2.72 -4.81 2.14
CA ASP A 50 -3.60 -5.85 1.59
C ASP A 50 -3.02 -7.23 1.86
N LEU A 51 -1.70 -7.37 1.71
CA LEU A 51 -0.97 -8.60 2.03
C LEU A 51 -1.10 -8.94 3.51
N ARG A 52 -0.86 -7.98 4.41
CA ARG A 52 -1.01 -8.18 5.88
C ARG A 52 -2.45 -8.52 6.27
N ARG A 53 -3.44 -7.86 5.66
CA ARG A 53 -4.86 -8.18 5.85
C ARG A 53 -5.17 -9.61 5.39
N ALA A 54 -4.61 -10.04 4.26
CA ALA A 54 -4.82 -11.38 3.73
C ALA A 54 -4.13 -12.48 4.55
N THR A 55 -3.00 -12.18 5.20
CA THR A 55 -2.33 -13.10 6.14
C THR A 55 -2.95 -13.09 7.53
N GLY A 56 -3.80 -12.11 7.84
CA GLY A 56 -4.34 -11.93 9.19
C GLY A 56 -3.32 -11.36 10.19
N GLU A 57 -2.17 -10.88 9.69
CA GLU A 57 -1.24 -10.13 10.54
C GLU A 57 -1.86 -8.78 10.89
N SER A 58 -1.91 -8.50 12.19
CA SER A 58 -2.13 -7.14 12.66
C SER A 58 -1.02 -6.26 12.11
N LEU A 59 -1.38 -5.09 11.57
CA LEU A 59 -0.42 -4.09 11.12
C LEU A 59 0.57 -3.85 12.27
N PRO A 60 1.87 -4.11 12.12
CA PRO A 60 2.83 -3.60 13.08
C PRO A 60 2.65 -2.09 13.03
N VAL A 61 2.24 -1.52 14.17
CA VAL A 61 2.30 -0.11 14.43
C VAL A 61 3.79 0.21 14.47
N GLY A 62 4.41 0.32 13.29
CA GLY A 62 5.68 1.02 13.18
C GLY A 62 5.49 2.36 13.86
N SER A 63 6.48 2.80 14.63
CA SER A 63 6.40 4.04 15.38
C SER A 63 5.77 5.10 14.48
N HIS A 64 4.62 5.64 14.88
CA HIS A 64 3.85 6.58 14.06
C HIS A 64 4.75 7.72 13.52
N VAL A 65 5.83 8.03 14.23
CA VAL A 65 6.90 8.95 13.83
C VAL A 65 7.62 8.52 12.54
N GLU A 66 8.07 7.28 12.42
CA GLU A 66 8.79 6.78 11.22
C GLU A 66 7.87 6.73 10.00
N GLU A 67 6.60 6.39 10.21
CA GLU A 67 5.59 6.39 9.16
C GLU A 67 5.33 7.82 8.65
N ARG A 68 5.19 8.77 9.58
CA ARG A 68 5.01 10.18 9.25
C ARG A 68 6.17 10.73 8.43
N VAL A 69 7.41 10.54 8.89
CA VAL A 69 8.62 11.02 8.19
C VAL A 69 8.70 10.45 6.77
N ARG A 70 8.44 9.14 6.59
CA ARG A 70 8.41 8.54 5.24
C ARG A 70 7.38 9.18 4.33
N MET A 71 6.18 9.47 4.84
CA MET A 71 5.13 10.09 4.04
C MET A 71 5.49 11.53 3.66
N GLU A 72 6.03 12.31 4.59
CA GLU A 72 6.47 13.69 4.34
C GLU A 72 7.59 13.73 3.30
N GLU A 73 8.59 12.84 3.42
CA GLU A 73 9.68 12.75 2.44
C GLU A 73 9.18 12.35 1.04
N ALA A 74 8.29 11.36 0.96
CA ALA A 74 7.74 10.91 -0.33
C ALA A 74 6.81 11.96 -0.95
N LEU A 75 6.08 12.74 -0.14
CA LEU A 75 5.36 13.92 -0.60
C LEU A 75 6.31 14.97 -1.16
N HIS A 76 7.43 15.23 -0.47
CA HIS A 76 8.43 16.19 -0.92
C HIS A 76 9.07 15.76 -2.25
N ARG A 77 9.52 14.50 -2.37
CA ARG A 77 10.10 13.94 -3.59
C ARG A 77 9.14 13.95 -4.77
N CYS A 78 7.86 13.70 -4.52
CA CYS A 78 6.81 13.74 -5.54
C CYS A 78 6.18 15.13 -5.75
N SER A 79 6.75 16.20 -5.17
CA SER A 79 6.21 17.58 -5.27
C SER A 79 4.72 17.69 -4.91
N GLY A 80 4.28 16.92 -3.91
CA GLY A 80 2.88 16.88 -3.45
C GLY A 80 1.93 16.08 -4.34
N ASN A 81 2.41 15.37 -5.36
CA ASN A 81 1.56 14.52 -6.19
C ASN A 81 1.16 13.24 -5.43
N ILE A 82 -0.05 13.24 -4.86
CA ILE A 82 -0.60 12.10 -4.10
C ILE A 82 -0.56 10.79 -4.88
N ALA A 83 -0.81 10.80 -6.18
CA ALA A 83 -0.77 9.58 -6.99
C ALA A 83 0.64 9.02 -7.11
N ALA A 84 1.63 9.90 -7.32
CA ALA A 84 3.03 9.52 -7.37
C ALA A 84 3.53 9.08 -5.99
N THR A 85 3.20 9.82 -4.93
CA THR A 85 3.55 9.49 -3.55
C THR A 85 2.96 8.15 -3.12
N ALA A 86 1.70 7.87 -3.45
CA ALA A 86 1.06 6.58 -3.15
C ALA A 86 1.81 5.45 -3.85
N ARG A 87 2.18 5.63 -5.14
CA ARG A 87 2.97 4.64 -5.88
C ARG A 87 4.38 4.46 -5.31
N GLU A 88 5.03 5.53 -4.88
CA GLU A 88 6.36 5.52 -4.27
C GLU A 88 6.36 4.81 -2.91
N LEU A 89 5.35 5.07 -2.08
CA LEU A 89 5.19 4.44 -0.77
C LEU A 89 4.60 3.03 -0.86
N GLY A 90 4.21 2.60 -2.06
CA GLY A 90 3.53 1.33 -2.30
C GLY A 90 2.18 1.20 -1.61
N LEU A 91 1.51 2.34 -1.43
CA LEU A 91 0.19 2.47 -0.84
C LEU A 91 -0.85 2.72 -1.92
N LYS A 92 -2.10 2.36 -1.62
CA LYS A 92 -3.25 2.86 -2.37
C LYS A 92 -3.40 4.35 -2.11
N ARG A 93 -4.00 5.07 -3.07
CA ARG A 93 -4.30 6.50 -2.87
C ARG A 93 -5.21 6.71 -1.67
N SER A 94 -6.25 5.88 -1.53
CA SER A 94 -7.18 5.89 -0.39
C SER A 94 -6.45 5.66 0.93
N THR A 95 -5.59 4.64 0.99
CA THR A 95 -4.77 4.36 2.17
C THR A 95 -3.81 5.49 2.51
N LEU A 96 -3.18 6.11 1.50
CA LEU A 96 -2.33 7.27 1.71
C LEU A 96 -3.15 8.45 2.27
N PHE A 97 -4.32 8.75 1.69
CA PHE A 97 -5.21 9.79 2.22
C PHE A 97 -5.60 9.54 3.68
N ASP A 98 -5.97 8.30 4.03
CA ASP A 98 -6.33 7.93 5.39
C ASP A 98 -5.16 8.10 6.36
N ARG A 99 -3.95 7.71 5.95
CA ARG A 99 -2.73 7.88 6.76
C ARG A 99 -2.34 9.34 6.91
N LEU A 100 -2.35 10.14 5.83
CA LEU A 100 -2.07 11.58 5.90
C LEU A 100 -3.04 12.29 6.86
N ARG A 101 -4.33 11.93 6.83
CA ARG A 101 -5.33 12.44 7.78
C ARG A 101 -5.04 12.01 9.22
N ARG A 102 -4.72 10.74 9.46
CA ARG A 102 -4.39 10.24 10.82
C ARG A 102 -3.16 10.92 11.40
N HIS A 103 -2.16 11.20 10.56
CA HIS A 103 -0.89 11.81 10.96
C HIS A 103 -0.89 13.34 10.90
N GLN A 104 -2.04 13.96 10.58
CA GLN A 104 -2.21 15.41 10.47
C GLN A 104 -1.18 16.07 9.52
N ILE A 105 -0.76 15.34 8.47
CA ILE A 105 0.10 15.90 7.44
C ILE A 105 -0.77 16.72 6.49
N ASP A 106 -0.36 17.97 6.23
CA ASP A 106 -1.07 18.85 5.30
C ASP A 106 -1.20 18.18 3.93
N LEU A 107 -2.46 17.99 3.52
CA LEU A 107 -2.75 17.50 2.19
C LEU A 107 -2.32 18.61 1.20
N PRO A 108 -1.36 18.35 0.29
CA PRO A 108 -1.08 19.29 -0.79
C PRO A 108 -2.41 19.58 -1.47
N ARG A 109 -2.76 20.86 -1.58
CA ARG A 109 -4.04 21.32 -2.14
C ARG A 109 -4.23 20.57 -3.44
N THR A 110 -5.18 19.64 -3.47
CA THR A 110 -5.39 18.79 -4.62
C THR A 110 -5.68 19.71 -5.79
N SER A 111 -4.74 19.82 -6.73
CA SER A 111 -5.04 20.21 -8.10
C SER A 111 -5.98 19.13 -8.62
N GLY A 112 -7.26 19.28 -8.31
CA GLY A 112 -8.31 18.59 -9.02
C GLY A 112 -8.29 19.06 -10.46
N LYS A 113 -8.71 18.14 -11.34
CA LYS A 113 -8.97 18.30 -12.76
C LYS A 113 -7.73 18.30 -13.66
N ASP A 114 -7.74 17.65 -14.81
CA ASP A 114 -8.80 17.50 -15.84
C ASP A 114 -8.58 16.20 -16.66
N PRO A 115 -9.30 15.95 -17.77
CA PRO A 115 -10.73 15.71 -17.95
C PRO A 115 -11.02 14.32 -18.55
#